data_AF-A0A1V0QUA2-F1
#
_entry.id   AF-A0A1V0QUA2-F1
#
_cell.length_a   1.000
_cell.length_b   1.000
_cell.length_c   1.000
_cell.angle_alpha   90.00
_cell.angle_beta   90.00
_cell.angle_gamma   90.00
#
_symmetry.space_group_name_H-M   'P 1'
#
loop_
_entity.id
_entity.type
_entity.pdbx_description
1 polymer ?
#
loop_
_entity_poly.entity_id
_entity_poly.type
_entity_poly.pdbx_seq_one_letter_code
_entity_poly.pdbx_strand_id
1 'polypeptide(L)'
;MHRVRRAAGRSPWRGALAAICATAALVAVGPVGPADAAADAAGPRVEVEIPGPEHGGDAGSGHARVPAAGSPAKASGRLSPAERQADGGVTKMIDNGSTADRLDVVVIGDGYTAAELGRFHTDAEQKWAEVTAVEPYTTYRNLFNVWTVDAVSRESGVSGDPDPATVRDTALGSYFWCESIERLLCIDQPKVDAYVAKAPAADLVIVLANSAKYGGAGYNEPSATLGYEGISTASAGHPKSGQVAIHETGHSLGKLADEYFYPGVPDYEKYTGPEAAESNSSVLSADRMAAQRAKWYRWLGEESPDGGTVGAYEGGNYFVTGLHRPTDNSLMRVLGKPFNLPGVESMIGGFYQHARIVTPLTPTDRTLRLRHTAKASVPKLAGADGRQPVVRWYLDGRELKRFQGRTEVPVAELWLFDLRTHRLSVTAEDRTPSVRDPKIARTLRSTAEWNVRL
;
A
#
# COMPACT_ATOMS: atom_id res chain seq x y z
N MET A 1 46.14 7.67 -58.17
CA MET A 1 46.37 9.00 -58.77
C MET A 1 45.21 9.32 -59.72
N HIS A 2 44.85 10.60 -59.89
CA HIS A 2 43.79 11.16 -60.78
C HIS A 2 42.33 10.68 -60.52
N ARG A 3 41.39 11.58 -60.14
CA ARG A 3 40.57 12.52 -60.96
C ARG A 3 39.68 11.77 -61.98
N VAL A 4 38.37 12.03 -62.11
CA VAL A 4 37.72 13.32 -62.46
C VAL A 4 36.28 13.51 -61.88
N ARG A 5 35.93 14.80 -61.73
CA ARG A 5 34.69 15.55 -61.36
C ARG A 5 33.27 15.06 -61.76
N ARG A 6 32.28 15.44 -60.91
CA ARG A 6 30.95 16.14 -61.12
C ARG A 6 29.97 15.60 -62.19
N ALA A 7 28.64 15.69 -62.10
CA ALA A 7 27.63 16.16 -61.11
C ALA A 7 26.28 15.45 -61.47
N ALA A 8 25.06 15.71 -60.96
CA ALA A 8 24.47 16.70 -60.04
C ALA A 8 23.23 16.04 -59.36
N GLY A 9 22.37 16.68 -58.55
CA GLY A 9 22.23 18.04 -58.01
C GLY A 9 20.86 18.19 -57.31
N ARG A 10 20.63 19.26 -56.53
CA ARG A 10 19.32 19.87 -56.16
C ARG A 10 19.46 20.82 -54.96
N SER A 11 18.98 22.04 -55.13
CA SER A 11 18.74 23.13 -54.16
C SER A 11 17.97 24.22 -54.94
N PRO A 12 17.38 25.28 -54.33
CA PRO A 12 17.17 25.54 -52.90
C PRO A 12 15.73 26.03 -52.51
N TRP A 13 15.39 25.90 -51.21
CA TRP A 13 14.73 26.90 -50.34
C TRP A 13 13.26 27.38 -50.51
N ARG A 14 12.73 27.85 -49.36
CA ARG A 14 11.53 28.68 -49.06
C ARG A 14 10.17 27.97 -49.24
N GLY A 15 9.21 27.98 -48.31
CA GLY A 15 9.12 28.65 -47.00
C GLY A 15 8.07 29.78 -47.01
N ALA A 16 6.82 29.48 -46.66
CA ALA A 16 5.76 30.46 -46.41
C ALA A 16 4.50 29.84 -45.73
N LEU A 17 3.98 30.54 -44.71
CA LEU A 17 2.57 30.75 -44.37
C LEU A 17 1.60 29.54 -44.36
N ALA A 18 1.22 29.10 -43.15
CA ALA A 18 -0.03 28.37 -42.91
C ALA A 18 -1.18 29.37 -42.68
N ALA A 19 -2.25 29.25 -43.46
CA ALA A 19 -3.46 30.06 -43.30
C ALA A 19 -4.41 29.44 -42.25
N ILE A 20 -4.96 30.28 -41.37
CA ILE A 20 -5.98 29.87 -40.40
C ILE A 20 -7.35 29.96 -41.07
N CYS A 21 -7.98 28.82 -41.34
CA CYS A 21 -9.38 28.75 -41.75
C CYS A 21 -10.29 28.66 -40.51
N ALA A 22 -11.03 29.73 -40.21
CA ALA A 22 -12.06 29.72 -39.19
C ALA A 22 -13.39 29.23 -39.80
N THR A 23 -13.82 28.02 -39.44
CA THR A 23 -15.17 27.51 -39.73
C THR A 23 -16.12 27.85 -38.58
N ALA A 24 -17.01 28.82 -38.81
CA ALA A 24 -18.10 29.11 -37.88
C ALA A 24 -19.21 28.05 -38.01
N ALA A 25 -19.39 27.23 -36.97
CA ALA A 25 -20.56 26.36 -36.83
C ALA A 25 -21.63 27.10 -36.02
N LEU A 26 -22.82 27.29 -36.60
CA LEU A 26 -23.97 27.79 -35.84
C LEU A 26 -24.47 26.69 -34.88
N VAL A 27 -24.41 26.96 -33.59
CA VAL A 27 -25.12 26.16 -32.58
C VAL A 27 -26.53 26.70 -32.44
N ALA A 28 -27.54 25.88 -32.77
CA ALA A 28 -28.93 26.21 -32.50
C ALA A 28 -29.21 26.06 -31.00
N VAL A 29 -29.43 27.17 -30.31
CA VAL A 29 -29.79 27.18 -28.89
C VAL A 29 -31.28 26.85 -28.75
N GLY A 30 -31.59 25.59 -28.47
CA GLY A 30 -32.89 25.21 -27.92
C GLY A 30 -33.02 25.67 -26.46
N PRO A 31 -34.24 25.92 -25.94
CA PRO A 31 -34.43 26.29 -24.55
C PRO A 31 -34.08 25.10 -23.65
N VAL A 32 -32.98 25.21 -22.91
CA VAL A 32 -32.61 24.26 -21.86
C VAL A 32 -33.65 24.41 -20.74
N GLY A 33 -34.47 23.37 -20.53
CA GLY A 33 -35.40 23.34 -19.42
C GLY A 33 -34.67 23.28 -18.07
N PRO A 34 -35.26 23.76 -16.98
CA PRO A 34 -34.66 23.70 -15.64
C PRO A 34 -34.76 22.27 -15.08
N ALA A 35 -33.94 21.36 -15.60
CA ALA A 35 -33.90 19.94 -15.22
C ALA A 35 -32.48 19.42 -14.92
N ASP A 36 -31.45 19.88 -15.63
CA ASP A 36 -30.08 19.35 -15.54
C ASP A 36 -29.13 20.18 -14.65
N ALA A 37 -29.65 20.88 -13.64
CA ALA A 37 -28.87 21.71 -12.71
C ALA A 37 -29.07 21.32 -11.24
N ALA A 38 -29.38 20.06 -10.97
CA ALA A 38 -29.68 19.54 -9.62
C ALA A 38 -28.80 18.36 -9.17
N ALA A 39 -27.73 18.03 -9.92
CA ALA A 39 -26.88 16.86 -9.64
C ALA A 39 -25.63 17.14 -8.77
N ASP A 40 -25.11 18.37 -8.76
CA ASP A 40 -23.82 18.72 -8.10
C ASP A 40 -23.96 19.26 -6.67
N ALA A 41 -25.02 18.89 -5.94
CA ALA A 41 -25.21 19.28 -4.54
C ALA A 41 -24.51 18.32 -3.54
N ALA A 42 -24.07 17.15 -3.99
CA ALA A 42 -23.30 16.20 -3.18
C ALA A 42 -21.80 16.41 -3.43
N GLY A 43 -21.03 16.56 -2.34
CA GLY A 43 -19.57 16.64 -2.40
C GLY A 43 -18.92 15.33 -2.91
N PRO A 44 -17.58 15.29 -3.04
CA PRO A 44 -16.87 14.12 -3.54
C PRO A 44 -17.23 12.84 -2.77
N ARG A 45 -17.46 11.74 -3.49
CA ARG A 45 -17.73 10.41 -2.93
C ARG A 45 -16.61 9.45 -3.26
N VAL A 46 -16.13 8.74 -2.25
CA VAL A 46 -15.11 7.68 -2.34
C VAL A 46 -15.79 6.32 -2.35
N GLU A 47 -15.11 5.28 -2.83
CA GLU A 47 -15.51 3.89 -2.66
C GLU A 47 -14.91 3.32 -1.38
N VAL A 48 -15.74 2.65 -0.58
CA VAL A 48 -15.30 1.95 0.63
C VAL A 48 -15.72 0.50 0.59
N GLU A 49 -14.83 -0.37 1.04
CA GLU A 49 -15.15 -1.76 1.26
C GLU A 49 -15.92 -1.94 2.58
N ILE A 50 -16.89 -2.85 2.54
CA ILE A 50 -17.74 -3.19 3.66
C ILE A 50 -17.26 -4.51 4.26
N PRO A 51 -16.74 -4.56 5.50
CA PRO A 51 -16.26 -5.81 6.09
C PRO A 51 -17.37 -6.85 6.22
N GLY A 52 -17.01 -8.12 6.31
CA GLY A 52 -17.94 -9.24 6.45
C GLY A 52 -18.65 -9.19 7.80
N PRO A 53 -19.82 -9.84 7.97
CA PRO A 53 -20.54 -9.85 9.24
C PRO A 53 -19.72 -10.56 10.34
N GLU A 54 -19.81 -10.11 11.59
CA GLU A 54 -18.91 -10.55 12.67
C GLU A 54 -18.85 -12.09 12.88
N HIS A 55 -19.98 -12.77 12.67
CA HIS A 55 -20.12 -14.22 12.82
C HIS A 55 -20.21 -14.94 11.46
N GLY A 56 -19.87 -14.26 10.37
CA GLY A 56 -19.80 -14.81 9.02
C GLY A 56 -18.53 -15.60 8.74
N GLY A 57 -18.48 -16.23 7.57
CA GLY A 57 -17.25 -16.81 7.02
C GLY A 57 -16.47 -15.80 6.17
N ASP A 58 -17.16 -15.02 5.34
CA ASP A 58 -16.51 -14.14 4.36
C ASP A 58 -15.86 -12.90 5.00
N ALA A 59 -14.77 -12.43 4.40
CA ALA A 59 -13.96 -11.32 4.89
C ALA A 59 -14.61 -9.94 4.70
N GLY A 60 -15.35 -9.78 3.60
CA GLY A 60 -16.09 -8.58 3.25
C GLY A 60 -17.57 -8.86 2.91
N SER A 61 -18.21 -7.85 2.32
CA SER A 61 -19.62 -7.85 1.89
C SER A 61 -19.88 -6.99 0.65
N GLY A 62 -18.82 -6.67 -0.11
CA GLY A 62 -18.84 -5.76 -1.25
C GLY A 62 -18.58 -4.30 -0.86
N HIS A 63 -18.92 -3.37 -1.76
CA HIS A 63 -18.57 -1.95 -1.63
C HIS A 63 -19.78 -1.04 -1.42
N ALA A 64 -19.53 0.15 -0.87
CA ALA A 64 -20.42 1.30 -0.90
C ALA A 64 -19.69 2.54 -1.41
N ARG A 65 -20.38 3.41 -2.15
CA ARG A 65 -19.89 4.78 -2.42
C ARG A 65 -20.37 5.69 -1.31
N VAL A 66 -19.47 6.36 -0.59
CA VAL A 66 -19.81 7.20 0.59
C VAL A 66 -19.25 8.62 0.43
N PRO A 67 -19.80 9.65 1.12
CA PRO A 67 -19.21 10.99 1.10
C PRO A 67 -17.79 10.97 1.68
N ALA A 68 -16.82 11.57 0.99
CA ALA A 68 -15.42 11.62 1.44
C ALA A 68 -15.24 12.39 2.77
N ALA A 69 -16.09 13.38 3.02
CA ALA A 69 -16.14 14.14 4.28
C ALA A 69 -16.96 13.43 5.39
N GLY A 70 -17.32 12.15 5.20
CA GLY A 70 -18.13 11.37 6.14
C GLY A 70 -19.57 11.87 6.30
N SER A 71 -20.20 11.46 7.40
CA SER A 71 -21.53 11.93 7.79
C SER A 71 -21.44 13.30 8.47
N PRO A 72 -22.44 14.21 8.29
CA PRO A 72 -22.47 15.48 9.00
C PRO A 72 -22.61 15.30 10.52
N ALA A 73 -21.46 15.23 11.20
CA ALA A 73 -21.36 15.25 12.65
C ALA A 73 -21.82 16.59 13.24
N LYS A 74 -21.92 16.66 14.59
CA LYS A 74 -22.03 17.94 15.29
C LYS A 74 -20.89 18.86 14.83
N ALA A 75 -21.17 20.16 14.69
CA ALA A 75 -20.13 21.16 14.49
C ALA A 75 -19.11 21.07 15.64
N SER A 76 -17.86 20.71 15.31
CA SER A 76 -16.87 20.34 16.32
C SER A 76 -16.53 21.53 17.21
N GLY A 77 -16.54 21.28 18.52
CA GLY A 77 -16.15 22.29 19.50
C GLY A 77 -14.66 22.62 19.36
N ARG A 78 -14.26 23.84 19.72
CA ARG A 78 -12.82 24.15 19.84
C ARG A 78 -12.24 23.37 21.01
N LEU A 79 -11.20 22.57 20.76
CA LEU A 79 -10.33 22.02 21.79
C LEU A 79 -9.85 23.11 22.76
N SER A 80 -9.76 22.79 24.05
CA SER A 80 -9.17 23.65 25.09
C SER A 80 -7.66 23.86 24.87
N PRO A 81 -7.02 24.81 25.58
CA PRO A 81 -5.57 25.04 25.42
C PRO A 81 -4.71 23.81 25.72
N ALA A 82 -5.09 22.99 26.70
CA ALA A 82 -4.35 21.77 27.06
C ALA A 82 -4.56 20.65 26.02
N GLU A 83 -5.79 20.44 25.56
CA GLU A 83 -6.09 19.47 24.49
C GLU A 83 -5.35 19.82 23.19
N ARG A 84 -5.30 21.11 22.81
CA ARG A 84 -4.51 21.57 21.63
C ARG A 84 -3.00 21.43 21.80
N GLN A 85 -2.48 21.26 23.01
CA GLN A 85 -1.06 21.01 23.25
C GLN A 85 -0.72 19.52 23.11
N ALA A 86 -1.68 18.63 23.36
CA ALA A 86 -1.56 17.20 23.13
C ALA A 86 -1.90 16.80 21.67
N ASP A 87 -2.75 17.58 20.99
CA ASP A 87 -3.15 17.28 19.61
C ASP A 87 -2.00 17.35 18.60
N GLY A 88 -1.95 16.37 17.70
CA GLY A 88 -0.96 16.29 16.64
C GLY A 88 0.41 15.82 17.09
N GLY A 89 0.55 15.27 18.29
CA GLY A 89 1.75 14.55 18.70
C GLY A 89 2.06 13.44 17.71
N VAL A 90 3.31 13.39 17.22
CA VAL A 90 3.78 12.34 16.30
C VAL A 90 4.88 11.56 16.99
N THR A 91 4.68 10.26 17.20
CA THR A 91 5.64 9.38 17.87
C THR A 91 6.02 8.23 16.96
N LYS A 92 7.33 7.95 16.84
CA LYS A 92 7.81 6.77 16.13
C LYS A 92 7.76 5.56 17.07
N MET A 93 6.64 4.85 17.05
CA MET A 93 6.37 3.66 17.87
C MET A 93 7.32 2.51 17.52
N ILE A 94 7.61 2.30 16.24
CA ILE A 94 8.56 1.30 15.75
C ILE A 94 9.57 1.98 14.82
N ASP A 95 10.85 1.91 15.18
CA ASP A 95 11.98 2.42 14.39
C ASP A 95 12.87 1.29 13.86
N ASN A 96 12.72 0.96 12.57
CA ASN A 96 13.59 0.03 11.85
C ASN A 96 14.55 0.73 10.87
N GLY A 97 14.59 2.07 10.86
CA GLY A 97 15.49 2.87 10.04
C GLY A 97 14.86 4.12 9.40
N SER A 98 15.59 4.68 8.44
CA SER A 98 15.18 5.87 7.68
C SER A 98 13.86 5.68 6.95
N THR A 99 13.03 6.71 6.93
CA THR A 99 11.80 6.77 6.12
C THR A 99 12.05 6.74 4.61
N ALA A 100 13.29 7.00 4.18
CA ALA A 100 13.67 6.90 2.77
C ALA A 100 13.81 5.46 2.25
N ASP A 101 13.78 4.46 3.16
CA ASP A 101 14.08 3.05 2.87
C ASP A 101 13.15 2.07 3.63
N ARG A 102 12.12 2.55 4.33
CA ARG A 102 11.16 1.72 5.08
C ARG A 102 9.76 2.02 4.60
N LEU A 103 8.85 1.06 4.78
CA LEU A 103 7.43 1.32 4.62
C LEU A 103 6.94 1.99 5.92
N ASP A 104 6.50 3.23 5.84
CA ASP A 104 6.06 4.01 7.00
C ASP A 104 4.54 3.91 7.18
N VAL A 105 4.11 3.13 8.19
CA VAL A 105 2.70 3.00 8.56
C VAL A 105 2.33 4.08 9.56
N VAL A 106 1.27 4.84 9.30
CA VAL A 106 0.72 5.84 10.22
C VAL A 106 -0.56 5.33 10.85
N VAL A 107 -0.56 5.21 12.18
CA VAL A 107 -1.71 4.82 13.00
C VAL A 107 -2.28 6.07 13.67
N ILE A 108 -3.58 6.30 13.55
CA ILE A 108 -4.27 7.48 14.11
C ILE A 108 -5.48 7.02 14.93
N GLY A 109 -5.59 7.47 16.18
CA GLY A 109 -6.70 7.11 17.06
C GLY A 109 -7.84 8.11 16.96
N ASP A 110 -9.09 7.65 16.83
CA ASP A 110 -10.28 8.52 16.92
C ASP A 110 -11.18 8.14 18.11
N GLY A 111 -11.85 9.14 18.67
CA GLY A 111 -12.66 8.98 19.88
C GLY A 111 -11.84 8.82 21.17
N TYR A 112 -10.53 9.12 21.17
CA TYR A 112 -9.71 9.18 22.38
C TYR A 112 -9.58 10.63 22.85
N THR A 113 -9.94 10.90 24.11
CA THR A 113 -9.67 12.20 24.72
C THR A 113 -8.18 12.36 25.07
N ALA A 114 -7.74 13.58 25.39
CA ALA A 114 -6.35 13.84 25.79
C ALA A 114 -5.89 13.00 27.02
N ALA A 115 -6.83 12.59 27.89
CA ALA A 115 -6.56 11.71 29.03
C ALA A 115 -6.43 10.22 28.64
N GLU A 116 -6.83 9.85 27.43
CA GLU A 116 -6.87 8.47 26.93
C GLU A 116 -5.79 8.18 25.87
N LEU A 117 -4.93 9.15 25.52
CA LEU A 117 -3.86 8.95 24.53
C LEU A 117 -2.90 7.79 24.91
N GLY A 118 -2.64 7.58 26.21
CA GLY A 118 -1.88 6.41 26.68
C GLY A 118 -2.57 5.07 26.40
N ARG A 119 -3.92 5.04 26.34
CA ARG A 119 -4.68 3.88 25.87
C ARG A 119 -4.55 3.75 24.35
N PHE A 120 -4.71 4.84 23.59
CA PHE A 120 -4.49 4.83 22.14
C PHE A 120 -3.12 4.25 21.76
N HIS A 121 -2.02 4.65 22.41
CA HIS A 121 -0.69 4.09 22.13
C HIS A 121 -0.62 2.60 22.44
N THR A 122 -1.22 2.17 23.55
CA THR A 122 -1.32 0.75 23.92
C THR A 122 -2.12 -0.05 22.88
N ASP A 123 -3.24 0.49 22.41
CA ASP A 123 -4.11 -0.14 21.42
C ASP A 123 -3.43 -0.20 20.03
N ALA A 124 -2.63 0.82 19.68
CA ALA A 124 -1.81 0.85 18.47
C ALA A 124 -0.68 -0.19 18.50
N GLU A 125 0.02 -0.34 19.63
CA GLU A 125 1.01 -1.40 19.84
C GLU A 125 0.39 -2.80 19.70
N GLN A 126 -0.76 -3.03 20.33
CA GLN A 126 -1.49 -4.30 20.26
C GLN A 126 -1.96 -4.60 18.83
N LYS A 127 -2.55 -3.61 18.13
CA LYS A 127 -3.01 -3.81 16.76
C LYS A 127 -1.86 -4.08 15.79
N TRP A 128 -0.73 -3.41 15.96
CA TRP A 128 0.46 -3.70 15.16
C TRP A 128 1.06 -5.09 15.46
N ALA A 129 0.97 -5.55 16.70
CA ALA A 129 1.36 -6.92 17.06
C ALA A 129 0.44 -7.98 16.42
N GLU A 130 -0.87 -7.71 16.29
CA GLU A 130 -1.79 -8.56 15.51
C GLU A 130 -1.41 -8.60 14.02
N VAL A 131 -1.15 -7.44 13.39
CA VAL A 131 -0.74 -7.35 11.98
C VAL A 131 0.56 -8.13 11.74
N THR A 132 1.57 -7.93 12.59
CA THR A 132 2.88 -8.57 12.46
C THR A 132 2.95 -10.01 12.97
N ALA A 133 1.81 -10.61 13.32
CA ALA A 133 1.67 -12.05 13.56
C ALA A 133 1.23 -12.84 12.30
N VAL A 134 0.80 -12.15 11.24
CA VAL A 134 0.37 -12.77 9.97
C VAL A 134 1.51 -12.74 8.94
N GLU A 135 1.79 -13.85 8.26
CA GLU A 135 2.74 -13.84 7.14
C GLU A 135 2.09 -13.19 5.90
N PRO A 136 2.80 -12.35 5.11
CA PRO A 136 4.25 -12.12 5.18
C PRO A 136 4.72 -11.03 6.18
N TYR A 137 3.83 -10.31 6.88
CA TYR A 137 4.27 -9.28 7.85
C TYR A 137 5.20 -9.84 8.93
N THR A 138 4.95 -11.06 9.44
CA THR A 138 5.83 -11.71 10.43
C THR A 138 7.28 -11.77 9.96
N THR A 139 7.54 -12.26 8.74
CA THR A 139 8.89 -12.34 8.15
C THR A 139 9.48 -10.96 7.87
N TYR A 140 8.66 -10.01 7.39
CA TYR A 140 9.13 -8.72 6.85
C TYR A 140 8.98 -7.52 7.80
N ARG A 141 8.53 -7.70 9.04
CA ARG A 141 8.27 -6.62 10.01
C ARG A 141 9.38 -5.58 10.20
N ASN A 142 10.63 -5.94 9.93
CA ASN A 142 11.79 -5.02 9.99
C ASN A 142 11.97 -4.14 8.74
N LEU A 143 11.08 -4.26 7.74
CA LEU A 143 10.94 -3.30 6.64
C LEU A 143 10.04 -2.11 7.00
N PHE A 144 9.30 -2.20 8.10
CA PHE A 144 8.29 -1.22 8.49
C PHE A 144 8.80 -0.31 9.58
N ASN A 145 8.52 0.99 9.47
CA ASN A 145 8.39 1.86 10.62
C ASN A 145 6.90 1.97 10.96
N VAL A 146 6.59 2.29 12.21
CA VAL A 146 5.22 2.61 12.62
C VAL A 146 5.22 3.88 13.43
N TRP A 147 4.31 4.77 13.08
CA TRP A 147 4.11 6.06 13.70
C TRP A 147 2.72 6.11 14.32
N THR A 148 2.59 6.68 15.50
CA THR A 148 1.29 7.12 16.03
C THR A 148 1.14 8.63 15.82
N VAL A 149 -0.07 9.05 15.46
CA VAL A 149 -0.46 10.47 15.45
C VAL A 149 -1.63 10.66 16.41
N ASP A 150 -1.44 11.51 17.40
CA ASP A 150 -2.45 11.83 18.41
C ASP A 150 -3.52 12.76 17.82
N ALA A 151 -4.74 12.25 17.63
CA ALA A 151 -5.89 13.04 17.20
C ALA A 151 -6.88 13.20 18.36
N VAL A 152 -6.77 14.32 19.07
CA VAL A 152 -7.47 14.52 20.35
C VAL A 152 -8.95 14.77 20.12
N SER A 153 -9.76 13.78 20.50
CA SER A 153 -11.22 13.85 20.44
C SER A 153 -11.79 14.55 21.68
N ARG A 154 -12.97 15.16 21.53
CA ARG A 154 -13.63 15.89 22.62
C ARG A 154 -14.53 15.01 23.47
N GLU A 155 -15.03 13.93 22.87
CA GLU A 155 -15.75 12.87 23.55
C GLU A 155 -14.99 11.55 23.43
N SER A 156 -15.13 10.70 24.45
CA SER A 156 -14.67 9.31 24.39
C SER A 156 -15.71 8.45 23.66
N GLY A 157 -15.23 7.56 22.79
CA GLY A 157 -16.06 6.74 21.90
C GLY A 157 -16.28 7.38 20.53
N VAL A 158 -16.96 6.66 19.64
CA VAL A 158 -17.29 7.09 18.27
C VAL A 158 -18.80 7.15 18.04
N SER A 159 -19.25 7.75 16.93
CA SER A 159 -20.68 7.82 16.63
C SER A 159 -21.24 6.45 16.19
N GLY A 160 -22.51 6.17 16.48
CA GLY A 160 -23.16 4.90 16.14
C GLY A 160 -22.94 3.74 17.15
N ASP A 161 -22.26 4.01 18.26
CA ASP A 161 -21.97 3.07 19.36
C ASP A 161 -22.47 3.64 20.70
N PRO A 162 -23.46 3.02 21.38
CA PRO A 162 -24.03 1.69 21.11
C PRO A 162 -24.97 1.62 19.89
N ASP A 163 -25.66 2.71 19.55
CA ASP A 163 -26.78 2.72 18.61
C ASP A 163 -26.67 3.85 17.55
N PRO A 164 -27.43 3.80 16.43
CA PRO A 164 -27.33 4.78 15.35
C PRO A 164 -27.66 6.23 15.73
N ALA A 165 -28.35 6.47 16.85
CA ALA A 165 -28.70 7.82 17.31
C ALA A 165 -27.58 8.45 18.15
N THR A 166 -26.55 7.69 18.52
CA THR A 166 -25.40 8.19 19.29
C THR A 166 -24.45 9.01 18.41
N VAL A 167 -24.29 10.29 18.74
CA VAL A 167 -23.42 11.25 18.01
C VAL A 167 -22.36 11.86 18.91
N ARG A 168 -21.09 11.65 18.56
CA ARG A 168 -19.88 12.08 19.27
C ARG A 168 -19.11 13.18 18.53
N ASP A 169 -18.55 14.13 19.27
CA ASP A 169 -17.58 15.13 18.78
C ASP A 169 -16.15 14.55 18.80
N THR A 170 -15.75 13.86 17.72
CA THR A 170 -14.45 13.18 17.57
C THR A 170 -13.53 13.86 16.55
N ALA A 171 -12.24 13.57 16.63
CA ALA A 171 -11.19 14.24 15.86
C ALA A 171 -11.18 13.88 14.37
N LEU A 172 -11.54 12.64 14.02
CA LEU A 172 -11.61 12.13 12.64
C LEU A 172 -13.05 11.87 12.18
N GLY A 173 -14.04 12.08 13.05
CA GLY A 173 -15.46 11.92 12.73
C GLY A 173 -15.89 10.47 12.46
N SER A 174 -15.23 9.47 13.05
CA SER A 174 -15.53 8.05 12.81
C SER A 174 -16.96 7.71 13.24
N TYR A 175 -17.64 6.90 12.43
CA TYR A 175 -19.02 6.48 12.70
C TYR A 175 -19.37 5.09 12.14
N PHE A 176 -20.06 4.31 12.96
CA PHE A 176 -20.77 3.10 12.55
C PHE A 176 -22.06 3.42 11.79
N TRP A 177 -22.73 2.41 11.23
CA TRP A 177 -23.99 2.55 10.46
C TRP A 177 -23.86 3.39 9.19
N CYS A 178 -22.66 3.50 8.65
CA CYS A 178 -22.44 4.12 7.35
C CYS A 178 -23.25 3.38 6.26
N GLU A 179 -23.96 4.14 5.42
CA GLU A 179 -24.96 3.62 4.46
C GLU A 179 -25.97 2.62 5.08
N SER A 180 -26.33 2.84 6.37
CA SER A 180 -27.21 1.99 7.19
C SER A 180 -26.66 0.58 7.52
N ILE A 181 -25.36 0.34 7.32
CA ILE A 181 -24.71 -0.94 7.60
C ILE A 181 -23.96 -0.84 8.93
N GLU A 182 -24.45 -1.52 9.98
CA GLU A 182 -23.96 -1.39 11.37
C GLU A 182 -22.43 -1.42 11.50
N ARG A 183 -21.80 -2.42 10.90
CA ARG A 183 -20.36 -2.69 10.96
C ARG A 183 -19.48 -1.82 10.04
N LEU A 184 -20.07 -1.04 9.15
CA LEU A 184 -19.32 -0.16 8.25
C LEU A 184 -18.88 1.09 9.03
N LEU A 185 -17.59 1.15 9.35
CA LEU A 185 -16.96 2.18 10.17
C LEU A 185 -16.29 3.22 9.26
N CYS A 186 -17.07 4.21 8.84
CA CYS A 186 -16.59 5.28 7.96
C CYS A 186 -15.92 6.41 8.75
N ILE A 187 -15.08 7.18 8.06
CA ILE A 187 -14.33 8.35 8.57
C ILE A 187 -14.53 9.59 7.68
N ASP A 188 -14.03 10.74 8.12
CA ASP A 188 -13.92 11.98 7.34
C ASP A 188 -12.48 12.07 6.77
N GLN A 189 -12.30 11.75 5.48
CA GLN A 189 -10.98 11.68 4.83
C GLN A 189 -10.21 13.01 4.91
N PRO A 190 -10.81 14.19 4.63
CA PRO A 190 -10.16 15.49 4.86
C PRO A 190 -9.59 15.68 6.28
N LYS A 191 -10.26 15.15 7.32
CA LYS A 191 -9.70 15.19 8.69
C LYS A 191 -8.54 14.21 8.84
N VAL A 192 -8.66 12.98 8.33
CA VAL A 192 -7.56 12.00 8.33
C VAL A 192 -6.31 12.58 7.66
N ASP A 193 -6.44 13.13 6.45
CA ASP A 193 -5.35 13.79 5.70
C ASP A 193 -4.67 14.91 6.52
N ALA A 194 -5.44 15.71 7.27
CA ALA A 194 -4.90 16.78 8.11
C ALA A 194 -4.03 16.28 9.28
N TYR A 195 -4.22 15.03 9.73
CA TYR A 195 -3.33 14.37 10.70
C TYR A 195 -2.19 13.60 10.01
N VAL A 196 -2.45 12.92 8.89
CA VAL A 196 -1.39 12.24 8.11
C VAL A 196 -0.33 13.24 7.63
N ALA A 197 -0.71 14.46 7.25
CA ALA A 197 0.21 15.53 6.89
C ALA A 197 1.22 15.91 8.01
N LYS A 198 0.96 15.55 9.28
CA LYS A 198 1.90 15.71 10.40
C LYS A 198 3.02 14.65 10.37
N ALA A 199 2.78 13.51 9.71
CA ALA A 199 3.72 12.40 9.49
C ALA A 199 3.88 12.11 7.97
N PRO A 200 4.47 13.03 7.18
CA PRO A 200 4.36 13.08 5.72
C PRO A 200 5.14 11.99 4.95
N ALA A 201 5.68 10.99 5.64
CA ALA A 201 6.30 9.81 5.02
C ALA A 201 5.31 8.65 4.82
N ALA A 202 4.05 8.79 5.25
CA ALA A 202 3.07 7.71 5.25
C ALA A 202 2.92 7.01 3.89
N ASP A 203 3.13 5.69 3.89
CA ASP A 203 2.79 4.80 2.77
C ASP A 203 1.42 4.13 2.97
N LEU A 204 1.01 3.93 4.23
CA LEU A 204 -0.24 3.28 4.62
C LEU A 204 -0.82 3.94 5.87
N VAL A 205 -2.14 4.10 5.93
CA VAL A 205 -2.85 4.69 7.09
C VAL A 205 -3.76 3.66 7.74
N ILE A 206 -3.73 3.58 9.08
CA ILE A 206 -4.67 2.79 9.89
C ILE A 206 -5.36 3.73 10.88
N VAL A 207 -6.68 3.79 10.86
CA VAL A 207 -7.50 4.52 11.83
C VAL A 207 -8.08 3.56 12.85
N LEU A 208 -7.77 3.81 14.13
CA LEU A 208 -8.27 3.03 15.25
C LEU A 208 -9.40 3.79 15.95
N ALA A 209 -10.64 3.32 15.81
CA ALA A 209 -11.77 3.85 16.57
C ALA A 209 -11.71 3.34 18.02
N ASN A 210 -11.87 4.24 18.98
CA ASN A 210 -12.04 3.91 20.40
C ASN A 210 -13.41 3.25 20.63
N SER A 211 -13.54 1.98 20.28
CA SER A 211 -14.76 1.18 20.46
C SER A 211 -14.40 -0.31 20.59
N ALA A 212 -15.27 -1.04 21.29
CA ALA A 212 -15.27 -2.50 21.34
C ALA A 212 -16.34 -3.13 20.42
N LYS A 213 -17.13 -2.33 19.70
CA LYS A 213 -18.11 -2.79 18.71
C LYS A 213 -17.40 -3.26 17.45
N TYR A 214 -17.82 -4.37 16.85
CA TYR A 214 -17.20 -4.85 15.61
C TYR A 214 -17.45 -3.90 14.43
N GLY A 215 -16.39 -3.56 13.71
CA GLY A 215 -16.48 -2.88 12.43
C GLY A 215 -15.14 -2.39 11.89
N GLY A 216 -15.19 -1.94 10.66
CA GLY A 216 -14.06 -1.46 9.86
C GLY A 216 -14.52 -0.99 8.49
N ALA A 217 -13.56 -0.61 7.65
CA ALA A 217 -13.74 -0.25 6.24
C ALA A 217 -12.39 -0.15 5.53
N GLY A 218 -12.35 -0.51 4.25
CA GLY A 218 -11.23 -0.26 3.35
C GLY A 218 -11.45 0.98 2.49
N TYR A 219 -10.54 1.95 2.53
CA TYR A 219 -10.44 3.04 1.58
C TYR A 219 -9.24 2.75 0.69
N ASN A 220 -9.44 1.91 -0.31
CA ASN A 220 -8.36 1.24 -1.05
C ASN A 220 -7.86 2.05 -2.28
N GLU A 221 -8.33 3.28 -2.44
CA GLU A 221 -7.80 4.28 -3.39
C GLU A 221 -6.62 5.07 -2.77
N PRO A 222 -5.49 5.25 -3.48
CA PRO A 222 -4.39 6.09 -3.00
C PRO A 222 -4.80 7.55 -2.80
N SER A 223 -4.25 8.19 -1.76
CA SER A 223 -4.51 9.61 -1.47
C SER A 223 -4.05 10.51 -2.62
N ALA A 224 -5.00 11.21 -3.23
CA ALA A 224 -4.74 12.16 -4.32
C ALA A 224 -3.88 13.38 -3.91
N THR A 225 -3.70 13.61 -2.60
CA THR A 225 -3.01 14.77 -2.01
C THR A 225 -1.70 14.39 -1.34
N LEU A 226 -1.65 13.25 -0.65
CA LEU A 226 -0.51 12.83 0.19
C LEU A 226 0.20 11.56 -0.31
N GLY A 227 -0.42 10.80 -1.23
CA GLY A 227 0.24 9.68 -1.92
C GLY A 227 0.34 8.35 -1.16
N TYR A 228 -0.19 8.25 0.07
CA TYR A 228 -0.33 6.98 0.77
C TYR A 228 -1.32 6.05 0.02
N GLU A 229 -1.13 4.73 0.12
CA GLU A 229 -1.80 3.73 -0.74
C GLU A 229 -3.25 3.41 -0.37
N GLY A 230 -3.68 3.74 0.87
CA GLY A 230 -5.05 3.58 1.35
C GLY A 230 -5.22 3.86 2.85
N ILE A 231 -6.47 3.88 3.32
CA ILE A 231 -6.83 3.92 4.75
C ILE A 231 -7.57 2.64 5.11
N SER A 232 -7.14 1.97 6.18
CA SER A 232 -7.92 0.94 6.85
C SER A 232 -8.53 1.47 8.14
N THR A 233 -9.81 1.25 8.41
CA THR A 233 -10.44 1.55 9.70
C THR A 233 -10.70 0.27 10.49
N ALA A 234 -10.52 0.33 11.82
CA ALA A 234 -10.84 -0.77 12.72
C ALA A 234 -11.20 -0.28 14.11
N SER A 235 -12.12 -0.99 14.76
CA SER A 235 -12.36 -0.84 16.20
C SER A 235 -11.19 -1.38 17.01
N ALA A 236 -10.56 -0.53 17.81
CA ALA A 236 -9.38 -0.85 18.60
C ALA A 236 -9.63 -2.03 19.57
N GLY A 237 -10.73 -1.98 20.31
CA GLY A 237 -11.09 -2.94 21.34
C GLY A 237 -11.77 -4.22 20.84
N HIS A 238 -11.86 -4.46 19.52
CA HIS A 238 -12.48 -5.67 18.98
C HIS A 238 -11.48 -6.54 18.21
N PRO A 239 -11.30 -7.82 18.58
CA PRO A 239 -10.23 -8.66 18.04
C PRO A 239 -10.42 -9.00 16.55
N LYS A 240 -11.66 -9.11 16.05
CA LYS A 240 -11.89 -9.41 14.62
C LYS A 240 -11.71 -8.18 13.74
N SER A 241 -11.85 -6.97 14.29
CA SER A 241 -11.60 -5.74 13.53
C SER A 241 -10.12 -5.57 13.16
N GLY A 242 -9.20 -6.22 13.89
CA GLY A 242 -7.80 -6.32 13.46
C GLY A 242 -7.59 -7.24 12.26
N GLN A 243 -8.39 -8.29 12.11
CA GLN A 243 -8.35 -9.13 10.90
C GLN A 243 -8.92 -8.40 9.68
N VAL A 244 -9.98 -7.60 9.86
CA VAL A 244 -10.44 -6.64 8.84
C VAL A 244 -9.29 -5.72 8.45
N ALA A 245 -8.60 -5.10 9.41
CA ALA A 245 -7.49 -4.19 9.08
C ALA A 245 -6.39 -4.84 8.22
N ILE A 246 -6.02 -6.08 8.53
CA ILE A 246 -5.02 -6.85 7.76
C ILE A 246 -5.54 -7.15 6.34
N HIS A 247 -6.83 -7.44 6.18
CA HIS A 247 -7.49 -7.64 4.89
C HIS A 247 -7.42 -6.37 4.01
N GLU A 248 -7.76 -5.19 4.55
CA GLU A 248 -7.65 -3.92 3.82
C GLU A 248 -6.20 -3.62 3.37
N THR A 249 -5.20 -4.01 4.16
CA THR A 249 -3.80 -3.88 3.72
C THR A 249 -3.45 -4.77 2.51
N GLY A 250 -4.22 -5.85 2.28
CA GLY A 250 -4.12 -6.71 1.10
C GLY A 250 -4.44 -5.97 -0.19
N HIS A 251 -5.49 -5.16 -0.18
CA HIS A 251 -5.83 -4.25 -1.27
C HIS A 251 -4.83 -3.09 -1.35
N SER A 252 -4.54 -2.42 -0.24
CA SER A 252 -3.69 -1.23 -0.20
C SER A 252 -2.25 -1.52 -0.66
N LEU A 253 -1.59 -2.54 -0.11
CA LEU A 253 -0.18 -2.84 -0.43
C LEU A 253 -0.02 -3.92 -1.52
N GLY A 254 -0.83 -4.97 -1.47
CA GLY A 254 -0.73 -6.11 -2.40
C GLY A 254 -1.44 -5.89 -3.74
N LYS A 255 -2.31 -4.88 -3.85
CA LYS A 255 -3.24 -4.66 -4.97
C LYS A 255 -4.02 -5.93 -5.33
N LEU A 256 -4.45 -6.64 -4.29
CA LEU A 256 -5.29 -7.84 -4.38
C LEU A 256 -6.76 -7.46 -4.63
N ALA A 257 -7.49 -8.35 -5.29
CA ALA A 257 -8.94 -8.36 -5.31
C ALA A 257 -9.46 -9.20 -4.16
N ASP A 258 -10.76 -9.07 -3.89
CA ASP A 258 -11.46 -10.04 -3.06
C ASP A 258 -11.60 -11.39 -3.72
N GLU A 259 -11.71 -12.40 -2.87
CA GLU A 259 -11.89 -13.80 -3.25
C GLU A 259 -13.24 -14.36 -2.80
N TYR A 260 -14.06 -13.55 -2.11
CA TYR A 260 -15.45 -13.85 -1.78
C TYR A 260 -16.42 -13.48 -2.92
N PHE A 261 -17.65 -14.02 -2.88
CA PHE A 261 -18.68 -13.85 -3.92
C PHE A 261 -20.09 -14.05 -3.37
N TYR A 262 -21.11 -13.44 -4.01
CA TYR A 262 -22.48 -13.41 -3.49
C TYR A 262 -23.54 -13.96 -4.45
N PRO A 263 -23.95 -15.23 -4.29
CA PRO A 263 -25.09 -15.78 -5.02
C PRO A 263 -26.40 -15.03 -4.71
N GLY A 264 -27.20 -14.77 -5.74
CA GLY A 264 -28.49 -14.09 -5.64
C GLY A 264 -28.41 -12.56 -5.62
N VAL A 265 -27.22 -11.96 -5.74
CA VAL A 265 -27.07 -10.51 -5.89
C VAL A 265 -27.10 -10.16 -7.38
N PRO A 266 -28.05 -9.30 -7.83
CA PRO A 266 -28.07 -8.80 -9.20
C PRO A 266 -26.72 -8.24 -9.63
N ASP A 267 -26.44 -8.35 -10.93
CA ASP A 267 -25.19 -7.97 -11.59
C ASP A 267 -23.93 -8.75 -11.19
N TYR A 268 -23.91 -9.53 -10.08
CA TYR A 268 -22.76 -10.33 -9.64
C TYR A 268 -22.84 -11.85 -9.94
N GLU A 269 -23.88 -12.32 -10.61
CA GLU A 269 -24.01 -13.75 -10.98
C GLU A 269 -22.90 -14.24 -11.93
N LYS A 270 -22.46 -13.40 -12.88
CA LYS A 270 -21.45 -13.79 -13.86
C LYS A 270 -20.62 -12.62 -14.39
N TYR A 271 -19.31 -12.74 -14.26
CA TYR A 271 -18.37 -11.85 -14.92
C TYR A 271 -18.24 -12.18 -16.42
N THR A 272 -18.26 -11.15 -17.26
CA THR A 272 -18.06 -11.27 -18.73
C THR A 272 -17.07 -10.24 -19.28
N GLY A 273 -16.31 -9.58 -18.41
CA GLY A 273 -15.35 -8.53 -18.76
C GLY A 273 -13.98 -9.06 -19.22
N PRO A 274 -12.98 -8.15 -19.37
CA PRO A 274 -11.60 -8.52 -19.72
C PRO A 274 -10.88 -9.25 -18.57
N GLU A 275 -9.65 -9.71 -18.80
CA GLU A 275 -8.82 -10.23 -17.71
C GLU A 275 -8.65 -9.18 -16.60
N ALA A 276 -8.96 -9.57 -15.35
CA ALA A 276 -8.85 -8.72 -14.16
C ALA A 276 -7.43 -8.16 -13.99
N ALA A 277 -7.26 -7.02 -13.31
CA ALA A 277 -5.95 -6.42 -13.11
C ALA A 277 -5.17 -7.12 -11.98
N GLU A 278 -5.88 -7.44 -10.91
CA GLU A 278 -5.43 -7.88 -9.61
C GLU A 278 -4.79 -9.28 -9.68
N SER A 279 -3.70 -9.49 -8.95
CA SER A 279 -2.86 -10.68 -9.15
C SER A 279 -3.53 -12.01 -8.78
N ASN A 280 -4.54 -11.99 -7.91
CA ASN A 280 -5.30 -13.13 -7.41
C ASN A 280 -6.69 -13.33 -8.06
N SER A 281 -7.04 -12.57 -9.12
CA SER A 281 -8.26 -12.79 -9.90
C SER A 281 -7.98 -12.98 -11.39
N SER A 282 -8.73 -13.86 -12.07
CA SER A 282 -8.53 -14.17 -13.50
C SER A 282 -9.77 -14.79 -14.17
N VAL A 283 -10.01 -14.48 -15.45
CA VAL A 283 -11.01 -15.19 -16.28
C VAL A 283 -10.48 -16.53 -16.82
N LEU A 284 -9.21 -16.86 -16.55
CA LEU A 284 -8.55 -18.06 -17.06
C LEU A 284 -8.73 -19.26 -16.13
N SER A 285 -9.15 -20.40 -16.70
CA SER A 285 -9.01 -21.69 -16.02
C SER A 285 -7.54 -22.09 -15.87
N ALA A 286 -7.24 -23.02 -14.96
CA ALA A 286 -5.88 -23.47 -14.66
C ALA A 286 -5.09 -23.91 -15.90
N ASP A 287 -5.69 -24.72 -16.79
CA ASP A 287 -5.06 -25.16 -18.04
C ASP A 287 -4.73 -23.99 -18.98
N ARG A 288 -5.65 -23.03 -19.10
CA ARG A 288 -5.48 -21.83 -19.93
C ARG A 288 -4.42 -20.91 -19.35
N MET A 289 -4.35 -20.80 -18.03
CA MET A 289 -3.35 -20.03 -17.30
C MET A 289 -1.95 -20.64 -17.45
N ALA A 290 -1.83 -21.96 -17.29
CA ALA A 290 -0.61 -22.72 -17.50
C ALA A 290 -0.09 -22.62 -18.94
N ALA A 291 -0.97 -22.84 -19.93
CA ALA A 291 -0.62 -22.77 -21.35
C ALA A 291 -0.16 -21.36 -21.79
N GLN A 292 -0.79 -20.31 -21.26
CA GLN A 292 -0.46 -18.92 -21.58
C GLN A 292 0.68 -18.35 -20.72
N ARG A 293 1.07 -19.03 -19.63
CA ARG A 293 2.03 -18.55 -18.62
C ARG A 293 1.61 -17.19 -18.04
N ALA A 294 0.33 -17.06 -17.72
CA ALA A 294 -0.30 -15.85 -17.19
C ALA A 294 -0.55 -15.96 -15.67
N LYS A 295 -0.79 -14.83 -15.00
CA LYS A 295 -1.19 -14.76 -13.57
C LYS A 295 -0.31 -15.68 -12.69
N TRP A 296 -0.92 -16.49 -11.83
CA TRP A 296 -0.25 -17.38 -10.88
C TRP A 296 0.14 -18.75 -11.45
N TYR A 297 0.35 -18.90 -12.76
CA TYR A 297 0.71 -20.19 -13.37
C TYR A 297 1.92 -20.89 -12.74
N ARG A 298 2.83 -20.13 -12.10
CA ARG A 298 4.03 -20.65 -11.41
C ARG A 298 3.74 -21.32 -10.07
N TRP A 299 2.51 -21.17 -9.58
CA TRP A 299 2.04 -21.69 -8.30
C TRP A 299 1.07 -22.85 -8.46
N LEU A 300 0.49 -23.08 -9.64
CA LEU A 300 -0.48 -24.16 -9.89
C LEU A 300 0.06 -25.53 -9.43
N GLY A 301 -0.71 -26.19 -8.57
CA GLY A 301 -0.38 -27.49 -7.96
C GLY A 301 0.40 -27.43 -6.64
N GLU A 302 0.83 -26.25 -6.18
CA GLU A 302 1.54 -26.08 -4.91
C GLU A 302 0.57 -26.06 -3.71
N GLU A 303 0.99 -26.58 -2.56
CA GLU A 303 0.27 -26.40 -1.29
C GLU A 303 0.48 -24.98 -0.76
N SER A 304 -0.60 -24.33 -0.32
CA SER A 304 -0.64 -22.91 0.03
C SER A 304 -0.89 -22.69 1.54
N PRO A 305 -0.36 -21.63 2.17
CA PRO A 305 -0.45 -21.42 3.63
C PRO A 305 -1.87 -21.38 4.22
N ASP A 306 -2.88 -21.05 3.43
CA ASP A 306 -4.30 -21.10 3.80
C ASP A 306 -4.87 -22.52 4.04
N GLY A 307 -4.12 -23.54 3.61
CA GLY A 307 -4.45 -24.97 3.68
C GLY A 307 -4.99 -25.57 2.39
N GLY A 308 -5.16 -24.78 1.32
CA GLY A 308 -5.56 -25.24 -0.01
C GLY A 308 -4.38 -25.61 -0.92
N THR A 309 -4.70 -26.19 -2.07
CA THR A 309 -3.77 -26.32 -3.21
C THR A 309 -4.07 -25.18 -4.18
N VAL A 310 -3.04 -24.58 -4.80
CA VAL A 310 -3.25 -23.53 -5.79
C VAL A 310 -3.76 -24.13 -7.11
N GLY A 311 -4.92 -23.67 -7.55
CA GLY A 311 -5.61 -24.07 -8.78
C GLY A 311 -6.22 -22.85 -9.47
N ALA A 312 -7.42 -23.00 -10.02
CA ALA A 312 -8.25 -21.87 -10.44
C ALA A 312 -9.69 -22.21 -10.04
N TYR A 313 -10.11 -21.71 -8.87
CA TYR A 313 -11.40 -22.01 -8.27
C TYR A 313 -12.41 -20.98 -8.72
N GLU A 314 -13.48 -21.40 -9.39
CA GLU A 314 -14.52 -20.47 -9.85
C GLU A 314 -15.20 -19.77 -8.66
N GLY A 315 -15.51 -18.49 -8.84
CA GLY A 315 -16.02 -17.57 -7.83
C GLY A 315 -14.93 -16.69 -7.21
N GLY A 316 -15.21 -15.40 -7.06
CA GLY A 316 -14.29 -14.41 -6.48
C GLY A 316 -14.45 -13.04 -7.14
N ASN A 317 -13.87 -12.01 -6.51
CA ASN A 317 -14.06 -10.60 -6.86
C ASN A 317 -15.56 -10.28 -6.99
N TYR A 318 -16.33 -10.67 -5.96
CA TYR A 318 -17.80 -10.61 -5.85
C TYR A 318 -18.59 -11.56 -6.78
N PHE A 319 -18.04 -11.93 -7.94
CA PHE A 319 -18.76 -12.71 -8.96
C PHE A 319 -18.84 -14.21 -8.64
N VAL A 320 -20.02 -14.81 -8.85
CA VAL A 320 -20.23 -16.26 -8.64
C VAL A 320 -19.55 -17.10 -9.72
N THR A 321 -19.58 -16.64 -10.99
CA THR A 321 -19.01 -17.36 -12.14
C THR A 321 -18.22 -16.45 -13.07
N GLY A 322 -17.34 -17.04 -13.90
CA GLY A 322 -16.56 -16.33 -14.92
C GLY A 322 -15.26 -15.68 -14.43
N LEU A 323 -15.05 -15.56 -13.11
CA LEU A 323 -13.75 -15.28 -12.49
C LEU A 323 -13.33 -16.46 -11.61
N HIS A 324 -12.02 -16.61 -11.44
CA HIS A 324 -11.40 -17.61 -10.59
C HIS A 324 -10.46 -16.95 -9.57
N ARG A 325 -10.40 -17.54 -8.38
CA ARG A 325 -9.42 -17.26 -7.31
C ARG A 325 -8.37 -18.39 -7.23
N PRO A 326 -7.22 -18.20 -6.56
CA PRO A 326 -6.11 -19.15 -6.62
C PRO A 326 -6.30 -20.39 -5.75
N THR A 327 -6.96 -20.28 -4.61
CA THR A 327 -7.20 -21.35 -3.63
C THR A 327 -8.68 -21.37 -3.22
N ASP A 328 -9.15 -22.39 -2.51
CA ASP A 328 -10.54 -22.32 -2.02
C ASP A 328 -10.71 -21.16 -1.03
N ASN A 329 -9.78 -20.94 -0.10
CA ASN A 329 -9.84 -19.82 0.85
C ASN A 329 -8.49 -19.09 0.94
N SER A 330 -8.52 -17.86 1.41
CA SER A 330 -7.36 -17.07 1.82
C SER A 330 -7.83 -15.94 2.75
N LEU A 331 -6.91 -15.11 3.24
CA LEU A 331 -7.25 -13.87 3.95
C LEU A 331 -8.17 -12.94 3.12
N MET A 332 -8.04 -12.96 1.79
CA MET A 332 -8.91 -12.18 0.87
C MET A 332 -10.29 -12.82 0.66
N ARG A 333 -10.57 -13.97 1.28
CA ARG A 333 -11.90 -14.60 1.29
C ARG A 333 -12.48 -14.69 2.69
N VAL A 334 -11.69 -15.07 3.69
CA VAL A 334 -12.12 -15.49 5.03
C VAL A 334 -11.15 -14.94 6.08
N LEU A 335 -11.66 -14.18 7.07
CA LEU A 335 -10.82 -13.65 8.16
C LEU A 335 -10.17 -14.77 8.99
N GLY A 336 -8.95 -14.54 9.47
CA GLY A 336 -8.20 -15.54 10.23
C GLY A 336 -7.55 -16.65 9.39
N LYS A 337 -7.70 -16.62 8.06
CA LYS A 337 -6.87 -17.42 7.13
C LYS A 337 -5.60 -16.66 6.75
N PRO A 338 -4.46 -17.33 6.54
CA PRO A 338 -3.31 -16.76 5.84
C PRO A 338 -3.65 -16.31 4.41
N PHE A 339 -2.83 -15.42 3.84
CA PHE A 339 -2.83 -15.17 2.39
C PHE A 339 -2.44 -16.46 1.63
N ASN A 340 -3.02 -16.64 0.45
CA ASN A 340 -2.57 -17.69 -0.47
C ASN A 340 -1.23 -17.32 -1.14
N LEU A 341 -0.56 -18.28 -1.79
CA LEU A 341 0.78 -18.05 -2.36
C LEU A 341 0.86 -16.85 -3.34
N PRO A 342 -0.09 -16.63 -4.27
CA PRO A 342 -0.10 -15.42 -5.11
C PRO A 342 -0.32 -14.13 -4.32
N GLY A 343 -1.16 -14.18 -3.27
CA GLY A 343 -1.33 -13.09 -2.31
C GLY A 343 -0.02 -12.76 -1.58
N VAL A 344 0.66 -13.76 -1.02
CA VAL A 344 1.97 -13.62 -0.36
C VAL A 344 3.01 -13.02 -1.30
N GLU A 345 3.12 -13.51 -2.54
CA GLU A 345 4.02 -12.99 -3.56
C GLU A 345 3.76 -11.49 -3.84
N SER A 346 2.48 -11.11 -3.94
CA SER A 346 2.07 -9.73 -4.26
C SER A 346 2.30 -8.79 -3.07
N MET A 347 1.99 -9.24 -1.85
CA MET A 347 2.26 -8.49 -0.62
C MET A 347 3.76 -8.23 -0.43
N ILE A 348 4.63 -9.22 -0.67
CA ILE A 348 6.09 -9.03 -0.63
C ILE A 348 6.53 -8.02 -1.71
N GLY A 349 5.92 -8.07 -2.90
CA GLY A 349 6.13 -7.09 -3.95
C GLY A 349 5.77 -5.66 -3.51
N GLY A 350 4.60 -5.50 -2.87
CA GLY A 350 4.12 -4.24 -2.29
C GLY A 350 5.04 -3.72 -1.18
N PHE A 351 5.51 -4.57 -0.27
CA PHE A 351 6.46 -4.15 0.77
C PHE A 351 7.73 -3.55 0.18
N TYR A 352 8.25 -4.12 -0.92
CA TYR A 352 9.43 -3.62 -1.64
C TYR A 352 9.15 -2.54 -2.69
N GLN A 353 7.89 -2.09 -2.85
CA GLN A 353 7.57 -0.85 -3.56
C GLN A 353 7.98 0.38 -2.72
N HIS A 354 7.81 0.29 -1.40
CA HIS A 354 8.06 1.39 -0.46
C HIS A 354 9.38 1.19 0.32
N ALA A 355 9.69 -0.04 0.77
CA ALA A 355 10.92 -0.33 1.50
C ALA A 355 12.11 -0.68 0.58
N ARG A 356 13.32 -0.32 1.02
CA ARG A 356 14.59 -0.65 0.37
C ARG A 356 15.47 -1.52 1.25
N ILE A 357 16.15 -2.48 0.63
CA ILE A 357 17.05 -3.42 1.31
C ILE A 357 18.39 -2.75 1.70
N VAL A 358 18.88 -1.76 0.95
CA VAL A 358 20.15 -1.08 1.22
C VAL A 358 19.93 0.37 1.63
N THR A 359 20.14 0.68 2.91
CA THR A 359 20.21 2.05 3.43
C THR A 359 21.67 2.48 3.53
N PRO A 360 22.16 3.49 2.78
CA PRO A 360 23.52 4.00 2.97
C PRO A 360 23.66 4.76 4.30
N LEU A 361 24.48 4.24 5.22
CA LEU A 361 24.81 4.90 6.50
C LEU A 361 25.99 5.87 6.37
N THR A 362 26.77 5.76 5.29
CA THR A 362 27.80 6.72 4.91
C THR A 362 27.29 7.58 3.76
N PRO A 363 27.38 8.93 3.82
CA PRO A 363 26.92 9.80 2.75
C PRO A 363 27.52 9.43 1.38
N THR A 364 26.66 9.31 0.37
CA THR A 364 26.96 8.89 -1.01
C THR A 364 27.32 10.07 -1.93
N ASP A 365 27.01 11.29 -1.50
CA ASP A 365 27.23 12.57 -2.18
C ASP A 365 28.72 12.98 -2.27
N ARG A 366 29.56 12.44 -1.38
CA ARG A 366 30.98 12.78 -1.24
C ARG A 366 31.92 11.65 -1.63
N THR A 367 33.09 12.01 -2.19
CA THR A 367 34.13 11.02 -2.49
C THR A 367 34.79 10.49 -1.22
N LEU A 368 34.69 9.19 -0.96
CA LEU A 368 35.40 8.52 0.12
C LEU A 368 36.89 8.35 -0.22
N ARG A 369 37.71 8.23 0.84
CA ARG A 369 39.18 8.25 0.82
C ARG A 369 39.70 7.16 1.73
N LEU A 370 40.99 6.82 1.68
CA LEU A 370 41.59 5.72 2.46
C LEU A 370 41.16 5.66 3.95
N ARG A 371 41.00 6.81 4.61
CA ARG A 371 40.57 6.91 6.03
C ARG A 371 39.06 6.68 6.29
N HIS A 372 38.26 6.53 5.24
CA HIS A 372 36.80 6.40 5.33
C HIS A 372 36.37 4.95 5.12
N THR A 373 35.20 4.61 5.67
CA THR A 373 34.54 3.31 5.50
C THR A 373 33.21 3.55 4.81
N ALA A 374 32.89 2.79 3.77
CA ALA A 374 31.54 2.74 3.22
C ALA A 374 30.70 1.81 4.09
N LYS A 375 29.58 2.31 4.62
CA LYS A 375 28.65 1.55 5.49
C LYS A 375 27.24 1.61 4.93
N ALA A 376 26.54 0.47 4.98
CA ALA A 376 25.10 0.37 4.74
C ALA A 376 24.40 -0.41 5.85
N SER A 377 23.11 -0.17 6.06
CA SER A 377 22.23 -1.06 6.80
C SER A 377 21.48 -1.96 5.81
N VAL A 378 21.23 -3.19 6.24
CA VAL A 378 20.40 -4.18 5.55
C VAL A 378 19.41 -4.72 6.58
N PRO A 379 18.09 -4.69 6.31
CA PRO A 379 17.10 -5.18 7.26
C PRO A 379 17.28 -6.68 7.46
N LYS A 380 17.21 -7.12 8.72
CA LYS A 380 17.16 -8.55 9.04
C LYS A 380 15.75 -9.06 8.80
N LEU A 381 15.60 -10.11 8.00
CA LEU A 381 14.32 -10.81 7.91
C LEU A 381 14.13 -11.68 9.16
N ALA A 382 12.88 -11.87 9.56
CA ALA A 382 12.54 -12.53 10.82
C ALA A 382 11.73 -13.83 10.62
N GLY A 383 11.72 -14.36 9.39
CA GLY A 383 11.10 -15.64 9.05
C GLY A 383 11.78 -16.83 9.74
N ALA A 384 10.98 -17.85 10.05
CA ALA A 384 11.43 -19.03 10.80
C ALA A 384 12.47 -19.89 10.07
N ASP A 385 12.63 -19.70 8.76
CA ASP A 385 13.65 -20.37 7.93
C ASP A 385 15.07 -19.78 8.07
N GLY A 386 15.21 -18.64 8.77
CA GLY A 386 16.47 -17.93 8.96
C GLY A 386 17.05 -17.30 7.70
N ARG A 387 16.33 -17.23 6.57
CA ARG A 387 16.81 -16.62 5.33
C ARG A 387 17.05 -15.12 5.52
N GLN A 388 18.09 -14.59 4.88
CA GLN A 388 18.50 -13.20 4.95
C GLN A 388 18.88 -12.67 3.56
N PRO A 389 18.79 -11.35 3.30
CA PRO A 389 19.18 -10.78 2.02
C PRO A 389 20.65 -11.03 1.68
N VAL A 390 20.93 -11.34 0.42
CA VAL A 390 22.28 -11.63 -0.08
C VAL A 390 23.01 -10.32 -0.38
N VAL A 391 24.00 -9.98 0.46
CA VAL A 391 24.79 -8.75 0.33
C VAL A 391 26.07 -9.00 -0.49
N ARG A 392 26.32 -8.18 -1.51
CA ARG A 392 27.47 -8.26 -2.43
C ARG A 392 28.04 -6.88 -2.71
N TRP A 393 29.37 -6.77 -2.70
CA TRP A 393 30.11 -5.54 -3.02
C TRP A 393 30.76 -5.61 -4.39
N TYR A 394 30.87 -4.47 -5.06
CA TYR A 394 31.47 -4.32 -6.38
C TYR A 394 32.40 -3.11 -6.43
N LEU A 395 33.53 -3.22 -7.14
CA LEU A 395 34.38 -2.09 -7.53
C LEU A 395 34.42 -2.01 -9.05
N ASP A 396 33.98 -0.90 -9.62
CA ASP A 396 33.85 -0.68 -11.07
C ASP A 396 33.09 -1.82 -11.78
N GLY A 397 32.07 -2.35 -11.11
CA GLY A 397 31.25 -3.47 -11.58
C GLY A 397 31.85 -4.87 -11.37
N ARG A 398 33.07 -5.01 -10.84
CA ARG A 398 33.69 -6.30 -10.51
C ARG A 398 33.39 -6.70 -9.07
N GLU A 399 32.86 -7.91 -8.86
CA GLU A 399 32.47 -8.41 -7.54
C GLU A 399 33.67 -8.62 -6.60
N LEU A 400 33.60 -8.03 -5.40
CA LEU A 400 34.57 -8.14 -4.33
C LEU A 400 34.19 -9.28 -3.38
N LYS A 401 34.31 -10.54 -3.83
CA LYS A 401 33.81 -11.74 -3.10
C LYS A 401 34.24 -11.83 -1.63
N ARG A 402 35.43 -11.32 -1.27
CA ARG A 402 35.93 -11.25 0.13
C ARG A 402 35.06 -10.40 1.07
N PHE A 403 34.17 -9.57 0.54
CA PHE A 403 33.25 -8.73 1.30
C PHE A 403 31.79 -9.20 1.18
N GLN A 404 31.53 -10.38 0.58
CA GLN A 404 30.19 -10.96 0.55
C GLN A 404 29.64 -11.09 1.98
N GLY A 405 28.38 -10.69 2.19
CA GLY A 405 27.72 -10.68 3.50
C GLY A 405 28.14 -9.54 4.44
N ARG A 406 29.19 -8.76 4.15
CA ARG A 406 29.54 -7.57 4.96
C ARG A 406 28.61 -6.40 4.65
N THR A 407 28.26 -5.64 5.67
CA THR A 407 27.52 -4.37 5.58
C THR A 407 28.44 -3.14 5.57
N GLU A 408 29.74 -3.31 5.77
CA GLU A 408 30.74 -2.24 5.68
C GLU A 408 32.06 -2.69 5.06
N VAL A 409 32.72 -1.76 4.35
CA VAL A 409 34.02 -1.94 3.69
C VAL A 409 34.89 -0.69 3.86
N PRO A 410 36.05 -0.78 4.55
CA PRO A 410 37.04 0.31 4.59
C PRO A 410 37.64 0.57 3.21
N VAL A 411 37.78 1.84 2.81
CA VAL A 411 38.38 2.20 1.50
C VAL A 411 39.82 1.72 1.38
N ALA A 412 40.57 1.68 2.49
CA ALA A 412 41.92 1.10 2.54
C ALA A 412 41.96 -0.40 2.18
N GLU A 413 40.91 -1.18 2.46
CA GLU A 413 40.84 -2.60 2.10
C GLU A 413 40.56 -2.82 0.60
N LEU A 414 40.15 -1.78 -0.15
CA LEU A 414 39.84 -1.91 -1.59
C LEU A 414 41.08 -2.16 -2.46
N TRP A 415 42.27 -1.80 -1.98
CA TRP A 415 43.54 -1.84 -2.74
C TRP A 415 43.46 -1.05 -4.05
N LEU A 416 43.14 0.25 -3.95
CA LEU A 416 43.20 1.17 -5.08
C LEU A 416 44.66 1.42 -5.44
N PHE A 417 45.02 1.28 -6.72
CA PHE A 417 46.41 1.39 -7.19
C PHE A 417 46.69 2.65 -8.03
N ASP A 418 45.69 3.51 -8.22
CA ASP A 418 45.85 4.74 -9.00
C ASP A 418 44.98 5.89 -8.47
N LEU A 419 45.24 7.10 -9.00
CA LEU A 419 44.62 8.34 -8.52
C LEU A 419 43.25 8.64 -9.16
N ARG A 420 42.62 7.71 -9.89
CA ARG A 420 41.27 7.90 -10.44
C ARG A 420 40.19 7.76 -9.37
N THR A 421 38.99 8.22 -9.70
CA THR A 421 37.79 7.91 -8.92
C THR A 421 37.24 6.57 -9.41
N HIS A 422 37.06 5.62 -8.49
CA HIS A 422 36.41 4.35 -8.73
C HIS A 422 34.97 4.37 -8.18
N ARG A 423 34.10 3.52 -8.70
CA ARG A 423 32.74 3.33 -8.19
C ARG A 423 32.69 2.09 -7.31
N LEU A 424 32.56 2.29 -6.00
CA LEU A 424 32.25 1.24 -5.05
C LEU A 424 30.73 1.14 -4.94
N SER A 425 30.16 -0.06 -5.01
CA SER A 425 28.74 -0.26 -4.71
C SER A 425 28.48 -1.50 -3.87
N VAL A 426 27.40 -1.45 -3.10
CA VAL A 426 26.84 -2.60 -2.38
C VAL A 426 25.43 -2.85 -2.86
N THR A 427 25.16 -4.07 -3.28
CA THR A 427 23.82 -4.57 -3.57
C THR A 427 23.40 -5.49 -2.42
N ALA A 428 22.14 -5.38 -1.99
CA ALA A 428 21.45 -6.45 -1.28
C ALA A 428 20.21 -6.89 -2.07
N GLU A 429 19.94 -8.19 -2.06
CA GLU A 429 18.92 -8.86 -2.85
C GLU A 429 18.21 -9.89 -1.96
N ASP A 430 16.89 -9.81 -1.87
CA ASP A 430 16.09 -10.88 -1.31
C ASP A 430 15.85 -11.95 -2.39
N ARG A 431 15.99 -13.22 -1.98
CA ARG A 431 15.87 -14.41 -2.83
C ARG A 431 14.85 -15.38 -2.25
N THR A 432 13.85 -14.88 -1.54
CA THR A 432 12.74 -15.66 -1.01
C THR A 432 12.12 -16.55 -2.10
N PRO A 433 11.85 -17.83 -1.82
CA PRO A 433 11.13 -18.70 -2.75
C PRO A 433 9.65 -18.31 -2.89
N SER A 434 9.14 -17.43 -2.00
CA SER A 434 7.78 -16.88 -2.02
C SER A 434 7.53 -15.86 -3.14
N VAL A 435 8.55 -15.52 -3.94
CA VAL A 435 8.42 -14.70 -5.16
C VAL A 435 9.02 -15.45 -6.34
N ARG A 436 8.16 -15.89 -7.26
CA ARG A 436 8.48 -16.62 -8.49
C ARG A 436 8.30 -15.75 -9.74
N ASP A 437 7.58 -14.63 -9.70
CA ASP A 437 7.44 -13.72 -10.84
C ASP A 437 8.73 -12.91 -11.09
N PRO A 438 9.34 -13.00 -12.29
CA PRO A 438 10.59 -12.30 -12.58
C PRO A 438 10.49 -10.77 -12.58
N LYS A 439 9.31 -10.17 -12.69
CA LYS A 439 9.12 -8.71 -12.55
C LYS A 439 9.24 -8.32 -11.08
N ILE A 440 8.51 -9.00 -10.19
CA ILE A 440 8.54 -8.76 -8.74
C ILE A 440 9.93 -9.11 -8.19
N ALA A 441 10.51 -10.26 -8.54
CA ALA A 441 11.86 -10.64 -8.10
C ALA A 441 12.96 -9.63 -8.49
N ARG A 442 12.73 -8.72 -9.46
CA ARG A 442 13.66 -7.63 -9.78
C ARG A 442 13.51 -6.40 -8.88
N THR A 443 12.38 -6.20 -8.20
CA THR A 443 12.18 -5.11 -7.22
C THR A 443 12.74 -5.48 -5.85
N LEU A 444 12.84 -6.79 -5.55
CA LEU A 444 13.50 -7.39 -4.37
C LEU A 444 15.03 -7.19 -4.33
N ARG A 445 15.53 -6.09 -4.88
CA ARG A 445 16.95 -5.77 -4.99
C ARG A 445 17.18 -4.26 -4.98
N SER A 446 18.10 -3.80 -4.14
CA SER A 446 18.54 -2.39 -4.11
C SER A 446 20.06 -2.28 -4.03
N THR A 447 20.58 -1.10 -4.38
CA THR A 447 22.03 -0.84 -4.44
C THR A 447 22.32 0.57 -3.96
N ALA A 448 23.35 0.73 -3.12
CA ALA A 448 23.97 2.02 -2.81
C ALA A 448 25.36 2.10 -3.45
N GLU A 449 25.73 3.29 -3.91
CA GLU A 449 27.00 3.55 -4.58
C GLU A 449 27.76 4.73 -3.94
N TRP A 450 29.09 4.64 -3.89
CA TRP A 450 30.00 5.70 -3.46
C TRP A 450 31.10 5.89 -4.49
N ASN A 451 31.47 7.14 -4.72
CA ASN A 451 32.73 7.49 -5.35
C ASN A 451 33.87 7.26 -4.35
N VAL A 452 34.90 6.50 -4.72
CA VAL A 452 36.07 6.21 -3.86
C VAL A 452 37.37 6.53 -4.58
N ARG A 453 38.39 6.96 -3.83
CA ARG A 453 39.71 7.33 -4.34
C ARG A 453 40.77 7.14 -3.26
N LEU A 454 42.04 7.05 -3.64
CA LEU A 454 43.17 7.20 -2.71
C LEU A 454 43.03 8.51 -1.88
#